data_AF-A0A7C2IBG2-F1
#
_entry.id   AF-A0A7C2IBG2-F1
#
_cell.length_a   1.000
_cell.length_b   1.000
_cell.length_c   1.000
_cell.angle_alpha   90.00
_cell.angle_beta   90.00
_cell.angle_gamma   90.00
#
_symmetry.space_group_name_H-M   'P 1'
#
loop_
_entity.id
_entity.type
_entity.pdbx_description
1 polymer ?
#
loop_
_entity_poly.entity_id
_entity_poly.type
_entity_poly.pdbx_seq_one_letter_code
_entity_poly.pdbx_strand_id
1 'polypeptide(L)'
;MAGEIRPKSQEELEEMKMPYEEYCRKAFAPGNEWSKPEPLKGIRWLSCTMYIFTPHSAANLAELGAEVIKIEIPRMGDAMRHTSPFNEAYLYPLHDTRPMTGTGFGFLGANVNELYLSMDYHIPEMREVFYRLVTMSDGLTELYRPGTFDRWKMSYRTLQNINPRFIYVWGGGFGYGPKVFGGSYDILGQAHAGFASITGMHEHMGGHATKSTNWVIDWASGTLITYGVLAAIHWRRKTGLGTMIEFSQVQTPTRFSGYSVPIYGRFGIVRQRWGNWDTQLCVHGIILCGKSDYPDAKNPQERLEARYAMVSAFQDTDFKELCSIIRRKDLYEKYRTHKDRVEALAQVEIYTALEKWAADKTRSAVVKQLTDAGILASPLMNHRECYEAGHYKARGTLRWLEDPLFGDVLMQSGHSVGMMSKTPRRTNWIWRPVGGDNVKIYRDMLGIPISKVEEWYAKAWI
;
A
#
# COMPACT_ATOMS: atom_id res chain seq x y z
N MET A 1 -29.98 -29.77 -4.64
CA MET A 1 -31.11 -29.26 -3.83
C MET A 1 -30.53 -28.65 -2.57
N ALA A 2 -30.42 -27.33 -2.52
CA ALA A 2 -29.99 -26.62 -1.31
C ALA A 2 -31.15 -26.68 -0.31
N GLY A 3 -30.93 -27.28 0.87
CA GLY A 3 -31.94 -27.29 1.93
C GLY A 3 -32.29 -25.85 2.33
N GLU A 4 -33.57 -25.59 2.56
CA GLU A 4 -34.06 -24.31 3.05
C GLU A 4 -33.26 -23.89 4.29
N ILE A 5 -32.55 -22.77 4.19
CA ILE A 5 -31.80 -22.19 5.30
C ILE A 5 -32.82 -21.63 6.28
N ARG A 6 -33.20 -22.44 7.28
CA ARG A 6 -34.04 -21.98 8.39
C ARG A 6 -33.17 -21.09 9.30
N PRO A 7 -33.62 -19.87 9.65
CA PRO A 7 -32.88 -19.01 10.56
C PRO A 7 -32.75 -19.68 11.94
N LYS A 8 -31.55 -19.60 12.53
CA LYS A 8 -31.22 -20.20 13.82
C LYS A 8 -31.53 -19.29 15.00
N SER A 9 -31.87 -18.03 14.73
CA SER A 9 -32.29 -17.04 15.73
C SER A 9 -33.26 -16.02 15.14
N GLN A 10 -33.94 -15.29 16.03
CA GLN A 10 -34.78 -14.15 15.66
C GLN A 10 -33.96 -13.05 14.95
N GLU A 11 -32.73 -12.82 15.41
CA GLU A 11 -31.79 -11.88 14.79
C GLU A 11 -31.41 -12.31 13.36
N GLU A 12 -31.18 -13.61 13.12
CA GLU A 12 -30.90 -14.13 11.78
C GLU A 12 -32.13 -14.01 10.85
N LEU A 13 -33.33 -14.20 11.39
CA LEU A 13 -34.58 -13.98 10.64
C LEU A 13 -34.77 -12.50 10.26
N GLU A 14 -34.43 -11.58 11.17
CA GLU A 14 -34.48 -10.14 10.92
C GLU A 14 -33.44 -9.70 9.88
N GLU A 15 -32.21 -10.24 9.96
CA GLU A 15 -31.18 -10.00 8.95
C GLU A 15 -31.57 -10.57 7.57
N MET A 16 -32.23 -11.72 7.51
CA MET A 16 -32.73 -12.28 6.24
C MET A 16 -33.83 -11.44 5.59
N LYS A 17 -34.60 -10.68 6.38
CA LYS A 17 -35.65 -9.78 5.89
C LYS A 17 -35.12 -8.38 5.54
N MET A 18 -33.90 -8.06 5.96
CA MET A 18 -33.28 -6.77 5.75
C MET A 18 -32.93 -6.55 4.26
N PRO A 19 -33.19 -5.36 3.68
CA PRO A 19 -32.68 -5.01 2.37
C PRO A 19 -31.16 -5.20 2.30
N TYR A 20 -30.66 -5.76 1.20
CA TYR A 20 -29.24 -6.14 1.09
C TYR A 20 -28.29 -4.96 1.31
N GLU A 21 -28.65 -3.76 0.86
CA GLU A 21 -27.86 -2.56 1.09
C GLU A 21 -27.75 -2.19 2.57
N GLU A 22 -28.85 -2.34 3.32
CA GLU A 22 -28.89 -2.09 4.75
C GLU A 22 -28.08 -3.16 5.50
N TYR A 23 -28.22 -4.43 5.11
CA TYR A 23 -27.40 -5.52 5.62
C TYR A 23 -25.91 -5.23 5.42
N CYS A 24 -25.50 -4.79 4.22
CA CYS A 24 -24.12 -4.42 3.95
C CYS A 24 -23.66 -3.23 4.80
N ARG A 25 -24.48 -2.18 4.94
CA ARG A 25 -24.15 -1.04 5.80
C ARG A 25 -23.93 -1.48 7.25
N LYS A 26 -24.78 -2.35 7.80
CA LYS A 26 -24.63 -2.92 9.14
C LYS A 26 -23.38 -3.81 9.23
N ALA A 27 -23.22 -4.77 8.32
CA ALA A 27 -22.14 -5.74 8.35
C ALA A 27 -20.74 -5.10 8.27
N PHE A 28 -20.64 -3.99 7.52
CA PHE A 28 -19.38 -3.28 7.25
C PHE A 28 -19.25 -1.94 7.97
N ALA A 29 -20.15 -1.62 8.93
CA ALA A 29 -20.07 -0.37 9.66
C ALA A 29 -18.72 -0.23 10.41
N PRO A 30 -18.03 0.92 10.31
CA PRO A 30 -16.85 1.19 11.11
C PRO A 30 -17.14 1.06 12.60
N GLY A 31 -16.23 0.46 13.36
CA GLY A 31 -16.41 0.15 14.78
C GLY A 31 -16.84 -1.29 15.03
N ASN A 32 -17.53 -1.93 14.08
CA ASN A 32 -17.93 -3.33 14.23
C ASN A 32 -16.73 -4.29 14.25
N GLU A 33 -15.56 -3.85 13.75
CA GLU A 33 -14.35 -4.66 13.79
C GLU A 33 -13.96 -5.12 15.18
N TRP A 34 -14.22 -4.33 16.23
CA TRP A 34 -13.83 -4.63 17.62
C TRP A 34 -14.64 -5.77 18.24
N SER A 35 -15.84 -6.04 17.71
CA SER A 35 -16.72 -7.13 18.20
C SER A 35 -16.43 -8.49 17.56
N LYS A 36 -15.60 -8.54 16.51
CA LYS A 36 -15.42 -9.70 15.63
C LYS A 36 -14.09 -10.43 15.88
N PRO A 37 -13.95 -11.71 15.53
CA PRO A 37 -12.65 -12.39 15.64
C PRO A 37 -11.62 -11.86 14.63
N GLU A 38 -10.34 -12.03 14.93
CA GLU A 38 -9.23 -11.73 14.02
C GLU A 38 -8.80 -12.98 13.23
N PRO A 39 -8.56 -12.87 11.91
CA PRO A 39 -8.34 -14.03 11.04
C PRO A 39 -7.00 -14.73 11.25
N LEU A 40 -5.96 -14.03 11.72
CA LEU A 40 -4.65 -14.60 12.03
C LEU A 40 -4.34 -14.66 13.53
N LYS A 41 -5.38 -14.57 14.38
CA LYS A 41 -5.21 -14.74 15.82
C LYS A 41 -4.52 -16.08 16.12
N GLY A 42 -3.44 -16.02 16.90
CA GLY A 42 -2.63 -17.18 17.25
C GLY A 42 -1.47 -17.45 16.29
N ILE A 43 -1.32 -16.68 15.22
CA ILE A 43 -0.09 -16.64 14.42
C ILE A 43 0.89 -15.66 15.06
N ARG A 44 2.16 -16.05 15.21
CA ARG A 44 3.27 -15.17 15.64
C ARG A 44 4.30 -15.04 14.52
N TRP A 45 4.71 -13.81 14.23
CA TRP A 45 5.62 -13.54 13.10
C TRP A 45 6.78 -12.63 13.52
N LEU A 46 8.00 -12.98 13.12
CA LEU A 46 9.16 -12.12 13.36
C LEU A 46 9.38 -11.19 12.17
N SER A 47 9.58 -9.90 12.45
CA SER A 47 9.78 -8.85 11.45
C SER A 47 11.21 -8.32 11.60
N CYS A 48 12.14 -8.91 10.86
CA CYS A 48 13.52 -8.42 10.74
C CYS A 48 13.61 -7.50 9.51
N THR A 49 12.69 -6.52 9.47
CA THR A 49 12.39 -5.73 8.28
C THR A 49 12.82 -4.27 8.43
N MET A 50 13.02 -3.56 7.31
CA MET A 50 13.44 -2.16 7.23
C MET A 50 12.72 -1.47 6.07
N TYR A 51 12.56 -0.15 6.14
CA TYR A 51 11.92 0.67 5.12
C TYR A 51 10.40 0.42 4.97
N ILE A 52 9.91 0.07 3.77
CA ILE A 52 8.48 -0.13 3.49
C ILE A 52 8.20 -1.48 2.86
N PHE A 53 9.01 -1.88 1.89
CA PHE A 53 8.84 -3.12 1.12
C PHE A 53 8.41 -4.34 1.95
N THR A 54 9.30 -4.89 2.78
CA THR A 54 8.98 -6.04 3.62
C THR A 54 8.25 -5.66 4.91
N PRO A 55 8.46 -4.48 5.54
CA PRO A 55 7.63 -4.05 6.67
C PRO A 55 6.13 -4.05 6.36
N HIS A 56 5.72 -3.57 5.19
CA HIS A 56 4.31 -3.57 4.81
C HIS A 56 3.70 -4.98 4.81
N SER A 57 4.49 -6.01 4.47
CA SER A 57 4.01 -7.39 4.55
C SER A 57 3.77 -7.85 5.99
N ALA A 58 4.60 -7.41 6.94
CA ALA A 58 4.47 -7.71 8.36
C ALA A 58 3.30 -6.93 8.99
N ALA A 59 3.18 -5.64 8.69
CA ALA A 59 2.04 -4.81 9.08
C ALA A 59 0.70 -5.40 8.59
N ASN A 60 0.64 -5.90 7.35
CA ASN A 60 -0.54 -6.59 6.84
C ASN A 60 -0.92 -7.81 7.69
N LEU A 61 0.06 -8.60 8.15
CA LEU A 61 -0.21 -9.74 9.04
C LEU A 61 -0.68 -9.26 10.42
N ALA A 62 -0.09 -8.19 10.94
CA ALA A 62 -0.44 -7.60 12.23
C ALA A 62 -1.87 -7.00 12.22
N GLU A 63 -2.29 -6.35 11.14
CA GLU A 63 -3.67 -5.87 10.96
C GLU A 63 -4.70 -6.99 10.84
N LEU A 64 -4.27 -8.16 10.35
CA LEU A 64 -5.03 -9.40 10.32
C LEU A 64 -4.99 -10.13 11.68
N GLY A 65 -4.34 -9.57 12.70
CA GLY A 65 -4.31 -10.06 14.08
C GLY A 65 -3.22 -11.09 14.40
N ALA A 66 -2.19 -11.21 13.58
CA ALA A 66 -0.98 -11.92 13.96
C ALA A 66 -0.22 -11.12 15.03
N GLU A 67 0.42 -11.80 15.99
CA GLU A 67 1.36 -11.17 16.91
C GLU A 67 2.71 -10.98 16.20
N VAL A 68 2.94 -9.78 15.67
CA VAL A 68 4.17 -9.46 14.95
C VAL A 68 5.19 -8.83 15.90
N ILE A 69 6.39 -9.40 15.94
CA ILE A 69 7.52 -8.89 16.74
C ILE A 69 8.57 -8.35 15.78
N LYS A 70 8.68 -7.02 15.70
CA LYS A 70 9.72 -6.33 14.97
C LYS A 70 11.00 -6.30 15.76
N ILE A 71 12.07 -6.77 15.14
CA ILE A 71 13.41 -6.83 15.72
C ILE A 71 14.24 -5.71 15.11
N GLU A 72 14.66 -4.77 15.94
CA GLU A 72 15.40 -3.59 15.53
C GLU A 72 16.77 -3.52 16.18
N ILE A 73 17.74 -2.94 15.47
CA ILE A 73 19.06 -2.67 16.07
C ILE A 73 18.91 -1.62 17.18
N PRO A 74 19.49 -1.85 18.37
CA PRO A 74 19.46 -0.89 19.47
C PRO A 74 19.93 0.50 19.03
N ARG A 75 19.28 1.55 19.55
CA ARG A 75 19.53 2.99 19.26
C ARG A 75 19.23 3.45 17.84
N MET A 76 19.46 2.61 16.83
CA MET A 76 19.21 2.97 15.43
C MET A 76 17.75 2.78 15.05
N GLY A 77 17.15 1.64 15.37
CA GLY A 77 15.83 1.30 14.85
C GLY A 77 15.84 1.02 13.34
N ASP A 78 14.65 0.93 12.76
CA ASP A 78 14.41 1.02 11.32
C ASP A 78 14.81 2.39 10.77
N ALA A 79 15.47 2.42 9.61
CA ALA A 79 15.85 3.65 8.92
C ALA A 79 14.65 4.57 8.61
N MET A 80 13.44 4.03 8.40
CA MET A 80 12.25 4.85 8.18
C MET A 80 11.80 5.67 9.39
N ARG A 81 12.26 5.32 10.60
CA ARG A 81 12.05 6.18 11.79
C ARG A 81 12.71 7.55 11.63
N HIS A 82 13.72 7.63 10.78
CA HIS A 82 14.51 8.84 10.46
C HIS A 82 14.15 9.45 9.10
N THR A 83 12.97 9.12 8.55
CA THR A 83 12.50 9.65 7.27
C THR A 83 11.20 10.46 7.43
N SER A 84 11.22 11.71 6.98
CA SER A 84 10.05 12.60 6.96
C SER A 84 10.09 13.56 5.75
N PRO A 85 8.95 14.12 5.31
CA PRO A 85 8.92 15.15 4.28
C PRO A 85 9.83 16.32 4.65
N PHE A 86 10.76 16.68 3.75
CA PHE A 86 11.74 17.75 3.93
C PHE A 86 12.63 17.60 5.18
N ASN A 87 12.76 16.39 5.74
CA ASN A 87 13.52 16.10 6.95
C ASN A 87 13.01 16.82 8.22
N GLU A 88 11.74 17.24 8.21
CA GLU A 88 11.07 17.94 9.31
C GLU A 88 10.82 17.00 10.50
N ALA A 89 10.80 17.57 11.71
CA ALA A 89 10.51 16.83 12.94
C ALA A 89 9.03 17.02 13.34
N TYR A 90 8.24 15.96 13.27
CA TYR A 90 6.79 16.01 13.52
C TYR A 90 6.35 15.23 14.78
N LEU A 91 7.26 14.80 15.63
CA LEU A 91 6.98 13.99 16.83
C LEU A 91 6.62 14.87 18.04
N TYR A 92 5.63 14.46 18.86
CA TYR A 92 5.12 15.20 20.01
C TYR A 92 5.39 14.50 21.37
N PRO A 93 5.62 15.22 22.48
CA PRO A 93 6.08 16.60 22.54
C PRO A 93 7.55 16.69 22.13
N LEU A 94 7.89 17.80 21.50
CA LEU A 94 9.27 18.22 21.22
C LEU A 94 10.00 18.43 22.57
N HIS A 95 10.53 17.36 23.16
CA HIS A 95 11.38 17.39 24.36
C HIS A 95 12.86 17.27 23.97
N ASP A 96 13.74 17.84 24.81
CA ASP A 96 15.18 18.05 24.63
C ASP A 96 16.05 16.84 24.20
N THR A 97 15.53 15.61 24.27
CA THR A 97 16.25 14.35 24.05
C THR A 97 15.89 13.67 22.73
N ARG A 98 14.99 14.26 21.93
CA ARG A 98 14.53 13.66 20.65
C ARG A 98 15.26 14.26 19.44
N PRO A 99 15.43 13.50 18.33
CA PRO A 99 16.11 14.02 17.14
C PRO A 99 15.39 15.26 16.59
N MET A 100 16.13 16.36 16.45
CA MET A 100 15.63 17.64 15.92
C MET A 100 15.36 17.64 14.41
N THR A 101 15.59 16.52 13.73
CA THR A 101 15.35 16.33 12.29
C THR A 101 14.94 14.89 11.99
N GLY A 102 14.16 14.71 10.93
CA GLY A 102 13.94 13.41 10.29
C GLY A 102 12.95 12.48 10.97
N THR A 103 12.15 12.92 11.95
CA THR A 103 11.36 11.97 12.75
C THR A 103 10.06 11.50 12.07
N GLY A 104 9.99 10.19 11.79
CA GLY A 104 8.86 9.31 12.13
C GLY A 104 7.73 9.11 11.13
N PHE A 105 7.35 10.09 10.30
CA PHE A 105 6.14 9.95 9.48
C PHE A 105 6.28 8.94 8.34
N GLY A 106 7.49 8.77 7.76
CA GLY A 106 7.73 7.77 6.71
C GLY A 106 7.60 6.32 7.19
N PHE A 107 7.70 6.09 8.49
CA PHE A 107 7.57 4.78 9.12
C PHE A 107 6.10 4.38 9.35
N LEU A 108 5.20 5.35 9.46
CA LEU A 108 3.78 5.11 9.68
C LEU A 108 3.16 4.37 8.48
N GLY A 109 2.13 3.56 8.74
CA GLY A 109 1.41 2.80 7.72
C GLY A 109 2.10 1.50 7.29
N ALA A 110 3.43 1.41 7.33
CA ALA A 110 4.18 0.19 6.99
C ALA A 110 4.58 -0.66 8.22
N ASN A 111 4.31 -0.20 9.45
CA ASN A 111 4.72 -0.88 10.68
C ASN A 111 3.63 -0.84 11.78
N VAL A 112 2.35 -0.75 11.40
CA VAL A 112 1.24 -0.70 12.36
C VAL A 112 1.08 -2.03 13.09
N ASN A 113 0.59 -2.01 14.33
CA ASN A 113 0.31 -3.17 15.19
C ASN A 113 1.52 -4.07 15.54
N GLU A 114 2.74 -3.71 15.20
CA GLU A 114 3.93 -4.49 15.57
C GLU A 114 4.34 -4.23 17.04
N LEU A 115 4.86 -5.25 17.70
CA LEU A 115 5.60 -5.15 18.97
C LEU A 115 7.08 -4.93 18.66
N TYR A 116 7.77 -4.12 19.45
CA TYR A 116 9.14 -3.70 19.15
C TYR A 116 10.13 -4.25 20.16
N LEU A 117 10.99 -5.13 19.67
CA LEU A 117 12.14 -5.70 20.36
C LEU A 117 13.41 -5.03 19.82
N SER A 118 14.23 -4.45 20.67
CA SER A 118 15.58 -4.06 20.28
C SER A 118 16.57 -5.16 20.63
N MET A 119 17.37 -5.58 19.65
CA MET A 119 18.28 -6.70 19.79
C MET A 119 19.43 -6.61 18.78
N ASP A 120 20.65 -6.57 19.28
CA ASP A 120 21.84 -6.75 18.44
C ASP A 120 22.09 -8.24 18.19
N TYR A 121 21.50 -8.75 17.11
CA TYR A 121 21.61 -10.16 16.69
C TYR A 121 23.02 -10.59 16.23
N HIS A 122 24.01 -9.68 16.19
CA HIS A 122 25.41 -10.06 15.97
C HIS A 122 26.02 -10.74 17.20
N ILE A 123 25.48 -10.47 18.38
CA ILE A 123 25.97 -10.95 19.66
C ILE A 123 25.56 -12.43 19.83
N PRO A 124 26.51 -13.35 20.14
CA PRO A 124 26.20 -14.77 20.29
C PRO A 124 25.07 -15.06 21.27
N GLU A 125 25.02 -14.37 22.40
CA GLU A 125 23.94 -14.51 23.40
C GLU A 125 22.58 -14.08 22.85
N MET A 126 22.54 -13.03 22.01
CA MET A 126 21.30 -12.59 21.35
C MET A 126 20.84 -13.56 20.26
N ARG A 127 21.76 -14.31 19.65
CA ARG A 127 21.41 -15.39 18.72
C ARG A 127 20.62 -16.50 19.40
N GLU A 128 20.99 -16.87 20.63
CA GLU A 128 20.23 -17.85 21.41
C GLU A 128 18.83 -17.33 21.74
N VAL A 129 18.70 -16.04 22.07
CA VAL A 129 17.39 -15.41 22.25
C VAL A 129 16.56 -15.46 20.95
N PHE A 130 17.17 -15.15 19.81
CA PHE A 130 16.52 -15.25 18.51
C PHE A 130 16.01 -16.67 18.22
N TYR A 131 16.81 -17.70 18.51
CA TYR A 131 16.37 -19.09 18.35
C TYR A 131 15.19 -19.45 19.24
N ARG A 132 15.15 -18.94 20.48
CA ARG A 132 13.99 -19.13 21.37
C ARG A 132 12.74 -18.44 20.84
N LEU A 133 12.87 -17.31 20.15
CA LEU A 133 11.73 -16.68 19.45
C LEU A 133 11.28 -17.53 18.27
N VAL A 134 12.21 -18.12 17.51
CA VAL A 134 11.91 -19.00 16.36
C VAL A 134 11.13 -20.26 16.76
N THR A 135 11.42 -20.86 17.92
CA THR A 135 10.69 -22.07 18.38
C THR A 135 9.22 -21.82 18.68
N MET A 136 8.84 -20.57 18.98
CA MET A 136 7.46 -20.19 19.32
C MET A 136 6.79 -19.30 18.27
N SER A 137 7.44 -19.08 17.13
CA SER A 137 6.92 -18.26 16.04
C SER A 137 6.59 -19.12 14.81
N ASP A 138 5.66 -18.65 14.00
CA ASP A 138 5.21 -19.32 12.78
C ASP A 138 6.09 -19.03 11.58
N GLY A 139 6.79 -17.90 11.60
CA GLY A 139 7.69 -17.52 10.52
C GLY A 139 8.37 -16.18 10.76
N LEU A 140 9.14 -15.76 9.75
CA LEU A 140 9.77 -14.45 9.73
C LEU A 140 9.76 -13.83 8.33
N THR A 141 9.91 -12.51 8.31
CA THR A 141 10.30 -11.76 7.12
C THR A 141 11.57 -10.97 7.37
N GLU A 142 12.52 -11.09 6.44
CA GLU A 142 13.76 -10.32 6.46
C GLU A 142 14.12 -9.79 5.06
N LEU A 143 14.89 -8.70 5.00
CA LEU A 143 15.34 -8.05 3.75
C LEU A 143 16.84 -7.74 3.71
N TYR A 144 17.63 -8.44 4.53
CA TYR A 144 19.06 -8.19 4.56
C TYR A 144 19.71 -8.56 3.23
N ARG A 145 20.91 -8.03 3.00
CA ARG A 145 21.67 -8.38 1.80
C ARG A 145 21.81 -9.91 1.68
N PRO A 146 21.78 -10.47 0.47
CA PRO A 146 21.78 -11.90 0.25
C PRO A 146 22.86 -12.64 1.07
N GLY A 147 22.47 -13.73 1.72
CA GLY A 147 23.35 -14.56 2.53
C GLY A 147 23.80 -13.94 3.86
N THR A 148 23.36 -12.73 4.21
CA THR A 148 23.72 -12.10 5.50
C THR A 148 23.20 -12.89 6.68
N PHE A 149 21.90 -13.19 6.70
CA PHE A 149 21.31 -14.04 7.74
C PHE A 149 21.91 -15.46 7.76
N ASP A 150 22.35 -15.99 6.61
CA ASP A 150 23.00 -17.30 6.57
C ASP A 150 24.37 -17.29 7.27
N ARG A 151 25.17 -16.24 7.08
CA ARG A 151 26.44 -16.03 7.81
C ARG A 151 26.20 -15.90 9.31
N TRP A 152 25.09 -15.30 9.72
CA TRP A 152 24.69 -15.17 11.13
C TRP A 152 23.96 -16.39 11.69
N LYS A 153 23.77 -17.45 10.89
CA LYS A 153 23.04 -18.67 11.28
C LYS A 153 21.56 -18.42 11.59
N MET A 154 20.96 -17.42 10.96
CA MET A 154 19.55 -17.02 11.10
C MET A 154 18.75 -17.23 9.80
N SER A 155 19.31 -17.88 8.78
CA SER A 155 18.62 -18.17 7.52
C SER A 155 17.74 -19.42 7.59
N TYR A 156 16.87 -19.59 6.59
CA TYR A 156 16.00 -20.75 6.43
C TYR A 156 16.68 -22.10 6.72
N ARG A 157 17.90 -22.32 6.22
CA ARG A 157 18.60 -23.60 6.37
C ARG A 157 18.92 -23.95 7.81
N THR A 158 19.21 -22.94 8.64
CA THR A 158 19.41 -23.13 10.08
C THR A 158 18.07 -23.21 10.80
N LEU A 159 17.15 -22.30 10.51
CA LEU A 159 15.90 -22.17 11.25
C LEU A 159 14.95 -23.35 11.04
N GLN A 160 14.93 -23.97 9.86
CA GLN A 160 14.11 -25.16 9.61
C GLN A 160 14.48 -26.35 10.51
N ASN A 161 15.75 -26.45 10.95
CA ASN A 161 16.20 -27.50 11.86
C ASN A 161 15.72 -27.25 13.29
N ILE A 162 15.53 -25.98 13.66
CA ILE A 162 15.02 -25.57 14.97
C ILE A 162 13.49 -25.70 15.01
N ASN A 163 12.82 -25.28 13.94
CA ASN A 163 11.38 -25.34 13.80
C ASN A 163 11.00 -25.74 12.36
N PRO A 164 10.72 -27.03 12.08
CA PRO A 164 10.35 -27.50 10.75
C PRO A 164 9.04 -26.90 10.19
N ARG A 165 8.24 -26.26 11.04
CA ARG A 165 6.98 -25.59 10.68
C ARG A 165 7.19 -24.13 10.26
N PHE A 166 8.43 -23.63 10.33
CA PHE A 166 8.74 -22.22 10.20
C PHE A 166 8.67 -21.75 8.74
N ILE A 167 7.95 -20.67 8.51
CA ILE A 167 7.84 -20.03 7.19
C ILE A 167 8.87 -18.90 7.12
N TYR A 168 9.79 -18.97 6.19
CA TYR A 168 10.86 -17.98 6.05
C TYR A 168 10.65 -17.15 4.80
N VAL A 169 10.61 -15.82 4.92
CA VAL A 169 10.59 -14.91 3.77
C VAL A 169 11.89 -14.13 3.72
N TRP A 170 12.57 -14.18 2.58
CA TRP A 170 13.59 -13.20 2.22
C TRP A 170 13.08 -12.31 1.09
N GLY A 171 13.06 -11.00 1.34
CA GLY A 171 12.75 -9.97 0.34
C GLY A 171 14.01 -9.29 -0.14
N GLY A 172 14.45 -9.63 -1.35
CA GLY A 172 15.57 -8.98 -2.03
C GLY A 172 15.13 -8.01 -3.12
N GLY A 173 16.07 -7.18 -3.58
CA GLY A 173 15.85 -6.32 -4.74
C GLY A 173 15.71 -7.10 -6.04
N PHE A 174 16.79 -7.78 -6.42
CA PHE A 174 16.90 -8.54 -7.67
C PHE A 174 16.54 -10.01 -7.53
N GLY A 175 16.37 -10.48 -6.29
CA GLY A 175 16.29 -11.89 -5.97
C GLY A 175 17.61 -12.64 -6.17
N TYR A 176 17.61 -13.96 -6.02
CA TYR A 176 18.77 -14.84 -6.26
C TYR A 176 19.08 -15.06 -7.75
N GLY A 177 19.09 -13.98 -8.53
CA GLY A 177 19.50 -13.94 -9.94
C GLY A 177 20.90 -13.35 -10.17
N PRO A 178 21.31 -13.12 -11.43
CA PRO A 178 22.65 -12.62 -11.77
C PRO A 178 23.06 -11.28 -11.13
N LYS A 179 22.08 -10.47 -10.68
CA LYS A 179 22.30 -9.13 -10.09
C LYS A 179 22.01 -9.07 -8.58
N VAL A 180 22.05 -10.22 -7.90
CA VAL A 180 21.69 -10.42 -6.49
C VAL A 180 22.35 -9.43 -5.50
N PHE A 181 23.52 -8.88 -5.81
CA PHE A 181 24.29 -8.01 -4.91
C PHE A 181 23.92 -6.51 -4.94
N GLY A 182 23.00 -6.07 -5.81
CA GLY A 182 22.57 -4.67 -5.86
C GLY A 182 21.72 -4.28 -4.66
N GLY A 183 22.01 -3.13 -4.04
CA GLY A 183 21.07 -2.47 -3.12
C GLY A 183 19.76 -2.13 -3.85
N SER A 184 18.63 -2.14 -3.14
CA SER A 184 17.32 -1.91 -3.74
C SER A 184 16.52 -0.89 -2.95
N TYR A 185 15.95 0.05 -3.69
CA TYR A 185 14.97 1.03 -3.23
C TYR A 185 13.86 1.08 -4.28
N ASP A 186 12.68 1.55 -3.90
CA ASP A 186 11.53 1.64 -4.81
C ASP A 186 11.87 2.28 -6.18
N ILE A 187 12.60 3.40 -6.19
CA ILE A 187 12.99 4.10 -7.43
C ILE A 187 13.84 3.22 -8.37
N LEU A 188 14.68 2.34 -7.80
CA LEU A 188 15.41 1.35 -8.56
C LEU A 188 14.45 0.32 -9.15
N GLY A 189 13.47 -0.15 -8.38
CA GLY A 189 12.40 -1.01 -8.88
C GLY A 189 11.66 -0.38 -10.06
N GLN A 190 11.28 0.90 -9.94
CA GLN A 190 10.59 1.63 -11.00
C GLN A 190 11.46 1.77 -12.26
N ALA A 191 12.75 2.06 -12.11
CA ALA A 191 13.67 2.22 -13.24
C ALA A 191 14.03 0.87 -13.89
N HIS A 192 14.39 -0.13 -13.09
CA HIS A 192 14.92 -1.40 -13.58
C HIS A 192 13.85 -2.27 -14.24
N ALA A 193 12.62 -2.23 -13.72
CA ALA A 193 11.53 -3.04 -14.23
C ALA A 193 10.74 -2.38 -15.37
N GLY A 194 11.17 -1.21 -15.86
CA GLY A 194 10.51 -0.50 -16.95
C GLY A 194 9.20 0.22 -16.57
N PHE A 195 8.91 0.39 -15.27
CA PHE A 195 7.70 1.09 -14.84
C PHE A 195 7.80 2.60 -15.08
N ALA A 196 8.95 3.20 -14.75
CA ALA A 196 9.23 4.61 -15.05
C ALA A 196 9.34 4.86 -16.57
N SER A 197 9.72 3.84 -17.37
CA SER A 197 9.81 3.99 -18.82
C SER A 197 8.45 4.05 -19.52
N ILE A 198 7.34 3.75 -18.84
CA ILE A 198 5.98 3.92 -19.37
C ILE A 198 5.19 5.02 -18.64
N THR A 199 5.80 5.70 -17.68
CA THR A 199 5.19 6.75 -16.87
C THR A 199 5.69 8.13 -17.32
N GLY A 200 4.80 9.12 -17.34
CA GLY A 200 5.06 10.49 -17.82
C GLY A 200 4.46 10.80 -19.20
N MET A 201 4.67 12.02 -19.67
CA MET A 201 4.21 12.49 -20.97
C MET A 201 5.19 12.05 -22.07
N HIS A 202 4.67 11.70 -23.24
CA HIS A 202 5.51 11.29 -24.38
C HIS A 202 6.40 12.44 -24.85
N GLU A 203 7.58 12.13 -25.39
CA GLU A 203 8.53 13.11 -25.94
C GLU A 203 7.95 14.02 -27.03
N HIS A 204 7.11 13.50 -27.94
CA HIS A 204 6.46 14.33 -28.97
C HIS A 204 5.47 15.36 -28.37
N MET A 205 5.08 15.19 -27.10
CA MET A 205 4.29 16.14 -26.31
C MET A 205 5.18 17.03 -25.40
N GLY A 206 6.50 17.05 -25.62
CA GLY A 206 7.47 17.76 -24.78
C GLY A 206 7.73 17.10 -23.42
N GLY A 207 7.32 15.85 -23.24
CA GLY A 207 7.44 15.11 -22.00
C GLY A 207 8.72 14.28 -21.85
N HIS A 208 8.93 13.73 -20.65
CA HIS A 208 10.02 12.82 -20.33
C HIS A 208 9.57 11.72 -19.37
N ALA A 209 10.43 10.72 -19.15
CA ALA A 209 10.16 9.65 -18.18
C ALA A 209 10.06 10.22 -16.77
N THR A 210 9.05 9.78 -16.03
CA THR A 210 8.84 10.20 -14.63
C THR A 210 8.65 8.97 -13.75
N LYS A 211 9.00 9.09 -12.47
CA LYS A 211 8.63 8.09 -11.46
C LYS A 211 7.24 8.39 -10.93
N SER A 212 6.56 7.38 -10.41
CA SER A 212 5.49 7.60 -9.45
C SER A 212 6.07 8.33 -8.22
N THR A 213 5.38 9.38 -7.76
CA THR A 213 5.80 10.15 -6.58
C THR A 213 5.90 9.26 -5.34
N ASN A 214 4.91 8.37 -5.15
CA ASN A 214 4.90 7.40 -4.06
C ASN A 214 5.76 6.16 -4.37
N TRP A 215 6.15 5.44 -3.34
CA TRP A 215 6.94 4.20 -3.36
C TRP A 215 6.08 2.98 -3.70
N VAL A 216 5.44 3.03 -4.87
CA VAL A 216 4.40 2.08 -5.29
C VAL A 216 4.86 0.63 -5.42
N ILE A 217 6.13 0.40 -5.76
CA ILE A 217 6.70 -0.94 -5.90
C ILE A 217 6.91 -1.57 -4.54
N ASP A 218 7.36 -0.79 -3.54
CA ASP A 218 7.49 -1.27 -2.16
C ASP A 218 6.13 -1.75 -1.61
N TRP A 219 5.09 -0.92 -1.73
CA TRP A 219 3.73 -1.27 -1.28
C TRP A 219 3.15 -2.48 -2.00
N ALA A 220 3.27 -2.52 -3.33
CA ALA A 220 2.78 -3.67 -4.11
C ALA A 220 3.54 -4.95 -3.76
N SER A 221 4.85 -4.86 -3.55
CA SER A 221 5.69 -6.02 -3.22
C SER A 221 5.35 -6.57 -1.85
N GLY A 222 5.16 -5.71 -0.84
CA GLY A 222 4.73 -6.14 0.49
C GLY A 222 3.39 -6.88 0.48
N THR A 223 2.43 -6.40 -0.33
CA THR A 223 1.14 -7.08 -0.53
C THR A 223 1.31 -8.47 -1.17
N LEU A 224 2.16 -8.58 -2.19
CA LEU A 224 2.43 -9.87 -2.84
C LEU A 224 3.15 -10.86 -1.91
N ILE A 225 4.04 -10.37 -1.02
CA ILE A 225 4.64 -11.19 0.03
C ILE A 225 3.56 -11.69 0.99
N THR A 226 2.64 -10.83 1.45
CA THR A 226 1.53 -11.25 2.32
C THR A 226 0.71 -12.37 1.67
N TYR A 227 0.39 -12.26 0.37
CA TYR A 227 -0.28 -13.34 -0.37
C TYR A 227 0.51 -14.66 -0.31
N GLY A 228 1.83 -14.61 -0.55
CA GLY A 228 2.71 -15.78 -0.45
C GLY A 228 2.72 -16.40 0.95
N VAL A 229 2.78 -15.57 2.00
CA VAL A 229 2.74 -16.01 3.40
C VAL A 229 1.42 -16.69 3.72
N LEU A 230 0.28 -16.12 3.32
CA LEU A 230 -1.04 -16.73 3.53
C LEU A 230 -1.16 -18.09 2.82
N ALA A 231 -0.62 -18.20 1.59
CA ALA A 231 -0.55 -19.46 0.86
C ALA A 231 0.35 -20.49 1.57
N ALA A 232 1.50 -20.06 2.10
CA ALA A 232 2.41 -20.92 2.88
C ALA A 232 1.78 -21.39 4.19
N ILE A 233 1.05 -20.52 4.90
CA ILE A 233 0.28 -20.89 6.10
C ILE A 233 -0.77 -21.94 5.73
N HIS A 234 -1.50 -21.75 4.63
CA HIS A 234 -2.47 -22.73 4.14
C HIS A 234 -1.83 -24.08 3.78
N TRP A 235 -0.69 -24.06 3.09
CA TRP A 235 0.09 -25.26 2.75
C TRP A 235 0.55 -26.01 4.01
N ARG A 236 1.11 -25.28 4.98
CA ARG A 236 1.58 -25.82 6.26
C ARG A 236 0.47 -26.50 7.06
N ARG A 237 -0.79 -26.08 6.91
CA ARG A 237 -1.93 -26.78 7.54
C ARG A 237 -2.13 -28.21 6.99
N LYS A 238 -1.74 -28.46 5.74
CA LYS A 238 -1.86 -29.78 5.09
C LYS A 238 -0.66 -30.67 5.38
N THR A 239 0.54 -30.11 5.33
CA THR A 239 1.78 -30.89 5.43
C THR A 239 2.37 -30.94 6.83
N GLY A 240 1.99 -29.98 7.67
CA GLY A 240 2.67 -29.75 8.93
C GLY A 240 4.04 -29.06 8.80
N LEU A 241 4.51 -28.76 7.58
CA LEU A 241 5.85 -28.23 7.31
C LEU A 241 5.80 -26.78 6.80
N GLY A 242 6.83 -26.01 7.18
CA GLY A 242 7.06 -24.66 6.68
C GLY A 242 7.65 -24.65 5.26
N THR A 243 8.05 -23.47 4.79
CA THR A 243 8.71 -23.30 3.50
C THR A 243 9.50 -21.99 3.48
N MET A 244 10.40 -21.86 2.51
CA MET A 244 11.03 -20.59 2.17
C MET A 244 10.27 -19.90 1.05
N ILE A 245 10.14 -18.57 1.14
CA ILE A 245 9.68 -17.67 0.10
C ILE A 245 10.84 -16.74 -0.22
N GLU A 246 11.27 -16.77 -1.48
CA GLU A 246 12.23 -15.85 -2.08
C GLU A 246 11.42 -14.82 -2.87
N PHE A 247 11.66 -13.53 -2.63
CA PHE A 247 10.92 -12.47 -3.30
C PHE A 247 11.87 -11.41 -3.88
N SER A 248 11.60 -11.00 -5.11
CA SER A 248 12.36 -10.00 -5.85
C SER A 248 11.50 -8.76 -6.12
N GLN A 249 11.88 -7.63 -5.52
CA GLN A 249 11.19 -6.35 -5.69
C GLN A 249 11.11 -5.90 -7.15
N VAL A 250 12.17 -6.09 -7.94
CA VAL A 250 12.20 -5.67 -9.36
C VAL A 250 11.32 -6.53 -10.25
N GLN A 251 10.89 -7.72 -9.80
CA GLN A 251 9.94 -8.54 -10.54
C GLN A 251 8.50 -8.05 -10.37
N THR A 252 8.19 -7.38 -9.26
CA THR A 252 6.85 -6.90 -8.93
C THR A 252 6.18 -6.11 -10.06
N PRO A 253 6.84 -5.12 -10.71
CA PRO A 253 6.20 -4.32 -11.75
C PRO A 253 5.83 -5.13 -12.99
N THR A 254 6.51 -6.26 -13.25
CA THR A 254 6.17 -7.15 -14.37
C THR A 254 4.76 -7.75 -14.24
N ARG A 255 4.21 -7.81 -13.02
CA ARG A 255 2.84 -8.31 -12.76
C ARG A 255 1.74 -7.29 -13.05
N PHE A 256 2.02 -6.00 -12.95
CA PHE A 256 1.03 -4.93 -13.15
C PHE A 256 1.40 -3.91 -14.23
N SER A 257 2.36 -4.24 -15.09
CA SER A 257 2.65 -3.47 -16.31
C SER A 257 1.61 -3.70 -17.43
N GLY A 258 0.46 -4.29 -17.13
CA GLY A 258 -0.62 -4.56 -18.07
C GLY A 258 -0.18 -5.42 -19.27
N TYR A 259 -0.67 -5.07 -20.46
CA TYR A 259 -0.39 -5.79 -21.70
C TYR A 259 1.03 -5.56 -22.26
N SER A 260 1.91 -4.84 -21.57
CA SER A 260 3.26 -4.52 -22.05
C SER A 260 4.12 -5.77 -22.30
N VAL A 261 4.01 -6.76 -21.41
CA VAL A 261 4.73 -8.04 -21.54
C VAL A 261 4.22 -8.84 -22.75
N PRO A 262 2.92 -9.13 -22.90
CA PRO A 262 2.43 -9.91 -24.03
C PRO A 262 2.58 -9.18 -25.38
N ILE A 263 2.43 -7.86 -25.45
CA ILE A 263 2.59 -7.14 -26.73
C ILE A 263 4.05 -7.15 -27.21
N TYR A 264 5.01 -7.02 -26.29
CA TYR A 264 6.43 -7.18 -26.61
C TYR A 264 6.74 -8.62 -27.01
N GLY A 265 6.30 -9.61 -26.21
CA GLY A 265 6.56 -11.02 -26.51
C GLY A 265 5.97 -11.50 -27.83
N ARG A 266 4.82 -10.94 -28.25
CA ARG A 266 4.12 -11.34 -29.48
C ARG A 266 4.52 -10.55 -30.73
N PHE A 267 4.85 -9.26 -30.59
CA PHE A 267 5.02 -8.34 -31.71
C PHE A 267 6.31 -7.49 -31.64
N GLY A 268 7.11 -7.58 -30.58
CA GLY A 268 8.30 -6.75 -30.38
C GLY A 268 8.01 -5.28 -30.08
N ILE A 269 6.74 -4.92 -29.83
CA ILE A 269 6.34 -3.53 -29.59
C ILE A 269 6.74 -3.11 -28.18
N VAL A 270 7.56 -2.06 -28.09
CA VAL A 270 7.96 -1.44 -26.82
C VAL A 270 6.94 -0.37 -26.44
N ARG A 271 6.22 -0.60 -25.34
CA ARG A 271 5.22 0.35 -24.82
C ARG A 271 5.87 1.69 -24.48
N GLN A 272 5.22 2.77 -24.90
CA GLN A 272 5.62 4.14 -24.60
C GLN A 272 4.74 4.76 -23.50
N ARG A 273 5.21 5.89 -22.99
CA ARG A 273 4.51 6.73 -22.02
C ARG A 273 3.52 7.65 -22.74
N TRP A 274 2.31 7.81 -22.19
CA TRP A 274 1.23 8.58 -22.83
C TRP A 274 0.54 9.56 -21.87
N GLY A 275 1.10 9.75 -20.67
CA GLY A 275 0.55 10.63 -19.66
C GLY A 275 -0.86 10.22 -19.24
N ASN A 276 -1.82 11.13 -19.45
CA ASN A 276 -3.22 10.97 -19.10
C ASN A 276 -4.05 10.26 -20.18
N TRP A 277 -3.43 9.81 -21.27
CA TRP A 277 -4.11 9.09 -22.36
C TRP A 277 -3.98 7.57 -22.19
N ASP A 278 -4.97 6.87 -22.71
CA ASP A 278 -4.98 5.41 -22.80
C ASP A 278 -4.92 4.99 -24.27
N THR A 279 -4.09 4.00 -24.61
CA THR A 279 -3.96 3.54 -26.01
C THR A 279 -5.04 2.54 -26.42
N GLN A 280 -5.90 2.14 -25.49
CA GLN A 280 -7.04 1.24 -25.71
C GLN A 280 -8.36 1.96 -25.57
N LEU A 281 -8.42 3.14 -24.95
CA LEU A 281 -9.67 3.86 -24.67
C LEU A 281 -9.54 5.35 -25.02
N CYS A 282 -10.50 5.87 -25.79
CA CYS A 282 -10.63 7.31 -26.04
C CYS A 282 -12.12 7.67 -26.30
N VAL A 283 -12.71 8.63 -25.59
CA VAL A 283 -12.13 9.46 -24.52
C VAL A 283 -12.10 8.69 -23.20
N HIS A 284 -10.94 8.62 -22.54
CA HIS A 284 -10.77 8.01 -21.22
C HIS A 284 -9.47 8.53 -20.61
N GLY A 285 -9.54 9.70 -19.97
CA GLY A 285 -8.35 10.41 -19.53
C GLY A 285 -8.64 11.60 -18.63
N ILE A 286 -7.59 12.34 -18.31
CA ILE A 286 -7.65 13.54 -17.48
C ILE A 286 -7.35 14.77 -18.35
N ILE A 287 -8.23 15.76 -18.28
CA ILE A 287 -8.12 17.04 -18.99
C ILE A 287 -7.85 18.20 -18.02
N LEU A 288 -7.16 19.23 -18.51
CA LEU A 288 -6.97 20.50 -17.83
C LEU A 288 -8.17 21.43 -18.06
N CYS A 289 -8.72 21.99 -16.97
CA CYS A 289 -9.67 23.08 -16.98
C CYS A 289 -8.95 24.41 -16.73
N GLY A 290 -9.46 25.52 -17.27
CA GLY A 290 -8.75 26.80 -17.16
C GLY A 290 -8.91 27.51 -15.82
N LYS A 291 -9.90 27.14 -15.01
CA LYS A 291 -10.12 27.71 -13.67
C LYS A 291 -10.00 26.65 -12.59
N SER A 292 -9.44 27.03 -11.44
CA SER A 292 -9.50 26.24 -10.22
C SER A 292 -10.89 26.34 -9.59
N ASP A 293 -11.31 25.27 -8.91
CA ASP A 293 -12.48 25.32 -8.03
C ASP A 293 -12.25 26.21 -6.79
N TYR A 294 -10.98 26.47 -6.43
CA TYR A 294 -10.61 27.24 -5.24
C TYR A 294 -9.68 28.42 -5.56
N PRO A 295 -10.09 29.38 -6.41
CA PRO A 295 -9.21 30.45 -6.90
C PRO A 295 -8.66 31.38 -5.79
N ASP A 296 -9.35 31.44 -4.65
CA ASP A 296 -8.98 32.29 -3.52
C ASP A 296 -8.33 31.51 -2.36
N ALA A 297 -8.02 30.22 -2.55
CA ALA A 297 -7.38 29.42 -1.51
C ALA A 297 -5.99 29.94 -1.17
N LYS A 298 -5.70 30.03 0.14
CA LYS A 298 -4.36 30.42 0.65
C LYS A 298 -3.29 29.42 0.23
N ASN A 299 -3.63 28.13 0.20
CA ASN A 299 -2.72 27.08 -0.25
C ASN A 299 -2.54 27.16 -1.78
N PRO A 300 -1.32 27.42 -2.29
CA PRO A 300 -1.07 27.50 -3.73
C PRO A 300 -1.44 26.22 -4.48
N GLN A 301 -1.29 25.04 -3.86
CA GLN A 301 -1.65 23.78 -4.50
C GLN A 301 -3.16 23.67 -4.75
N GLU A 302 -3.98 24.06 -3.79
CA GLU A 302 -5.44 24.12 -4.00
C GLU A 302 -5.81 25.17 -5.04
N ARG A 303 -5.19 26.35 -4.93
CA ARG A 303 -5.46 27.46 -5.82
C ARG A 303 -5.10 27.19 -7.27
N LEU A 304 -4.01 26.47 -7.52
CA LEU A 304 -3.47 26.26 -8.87
C LEU A 304 -3.78 24.88 -9.44
N GLU A 305 -3.90 23.84 -8.62
CA GLU A 305 -3.98 22.45 -9.11
C GLU A 305 -5.39 21.85 -9.02
N ALA A 306 -6.35 22.48 -8.34
CA ALA A 306 -7.75 22.01 -8.27
C ALA A 306 -8.55 22.31 -9.55
N ARG A 307 -7.98 21.94 -10.72
CA ARG A 307 -8.49 22.28 -12.06
C ARG A 307 -8.41 21.13 -13.07
N TYR A 308 -8.20 19.90 -12.63
CA TYR A 308 -8.19 18.72 -13.51
C TYR A 308 -9.49 17.92 -13.38
N ALA A 309 -10.00 17.40 -14.50
CA ALA A 309 -11.18 16.55 -14.54
C ALA A 309 -10.87 15.24 -15.28
N MET A 310 -11.27 14.11 -14.71
CA MET A 310 -11.33 12.83 -15.42
C MET A 310 -12.61 12.81 -16.27
N VAL A 311 -12.49 12.37 -17.52
CA VAL A 311 -13.60 12.22 -18.47
C VAL A 311 -13.49 10.85 -19.14
N SER A 312 -14.61 10.13 -19.19
CA SER A 312 -14.74 8.85 -19.89
C SER A 312 -15.99 8.83 -20.76
N ALA A 313 -15.79 8.76 -22.08
CA ALA A 313 -16.80 8.71 -23.11
C ALA A 313 -16.28 7.89 -24.31
N PHE A 314 -15.76 6.68 -24.04
CA PHE A 314 -15.09 5.87 -25.05
C PHE A 314 -16.05 5.07 -25.94
N GLN A 315 -17.32 4.92 -25.53
CA GLN A 315 -18.35 4.30 -26.36
C GLN A 315 -18.81 5.29 -27.44
N ASP A 316 -19.25 4.77 -28.60
CA ASP A 316 -19.62 5.61 -29.74
C ASP A 316 -20.79 6.57 -29.43
N THR A 317 -21.75 6.13 -28.61
CA THR A 317 -22.88 6.95 -28.14
C THR A 317 -22.43 8.06 -27.22
N ASP A 318 -21.58 7.74 -26.25
CA ASP A 318 -21.07 8.70 -25.26
C ASP A 318 -20.17 9.73 -25.95
N PHE A 319 -19.33 9.30 -26.89
CA PHE A 319 -18.49 10.20 -27.66
C PHE A 319 -19.31 11.15 -28.54
N LYS A 320 -20.40 10.67 -29.15
CA LYS A 320 -21.33 11.51 -29.91
C LYS A 320 -21.92 12.60 -29.02
N GLU A 321 -22.38 12.22 -27.84
CA GLU A 321 -22.97 13.16 -26.89
C GLU A 321 -21.92 14.16 -26.37
N LEU A 322 -20.73 13.69 -26.02
CA LEU A 322 -19.59 14.54 -25.65
C LEU A 322 -19.29 15.58 -26.74
N CYS A 323 -19.22 15.16 -28.01
CA CYS A 323 -19.02 16.05 -29.16
C CYS A 323 -20.15 17.09 -29.31
N SER A 324 -21.39 16.72 -28.97
CA SER A 324 -22.53 17.64 -28.92
C SER A 324 -22.34 18.71 -27.84
N ILE A 325 -21.98 18.30 -26.61
CA ILE A 325 -21.74 19.18 -25.45
C ILE A 325 -20.63 20.19 -25.73
N ILE A 326 -19.50 19.74 -26.30
CA ILE A 326 -18.36 20.61 -26.61
C ILE A 326 -18.51 21.35 -27.95
N ARG A 327 -19.64 21.16 -28.64
CA ARG A 327 -19.96 21.78 -29.95
C ARG A 327 -18.94 21.46 -31.04
N ARG A 328 -18.44 20.22 -31.07
CA ARG A 328 -17.52 19.68 -32.07
C ARG A 328 -18.07 18.42 -32.73
N LYS A 329 -19.24 18.54 -33.35
CA LYS A 329 -19.90 17.41 -34.06
C LYS A 329 -19.03 16.86 -35.21
N ASP A 330 -18.17 17.70 -35.78
CA ASP A 330 -17.17 17.34 -36.76
C ASP A 330 -16.18 16.27 -36.25
N LEU A 331 -15.84 16.29 -34.95
CA LEU A 331 -15.00 15.24 -34.35
C LEU A 331 -15.70 13.89 -34.32
N TYR A 332 -17.02 13.86 -34.05
CA TYR A 332 -17.80 12.63 -34.13
C TYR A 332 -17.92 12.11 -35.55
N GLU A 333 -18.10 13.00 -36.53
CA GLU A 333 -18.16 12.62 -37.94
C GLU A 333 -16.84 12.01 -38.42
N LYS A 334 -15.71 12.56 -37.97
CA LYS A 334 -14.35 12.11 -38.30
C LYS A 334 -13.93 10.84 -37.55
N TYR A 335 -14.27 10.73 -36.27
CA TYR A 335 -13.84 9.64 -35.37
C TYR A 335 -15.03 8.86 -34.79
N ARG A 336 -15.90 8.39 -35.69
CA ARG A 336 -17.20 7.80 -35.33
C ARG A 336 -17.05 6.54 -34.49
N THR A 337 -16.06 5.70 -34.80
CA THR A 337 -15.88 4.42 -34.13
C THR A 337 -14.75 4.47 -33.10
N HIS A 338 -14.86 3.66 -32.07
CA HIS A 338 -13.83 3.50 -31.05
C HIS A 338 -12.43 3.24 -31.64
N LYS A 339 -12.36 2.42 -32.69
CA LYS A 339 -11.11 2.09 -33.39
C LYS A 339 -10.42 3.35 -33.93
N ASP A 340 -11.18 4.31 -34.44
CA ASP A 340 -10.61 5.53 -35.03
C ASP A 340 -10.10 6.49 -33.94
N ARG A 341 -10.68 6.44 -32.74
CA ARG A 341 -10.36 7.35 -31.63
C ARG A 341 -9.10 6.99 -30.86
N VAL A 342 -8.75 5.71 -30.78
CA VAL A 342 -7.59 5.26 -30.00
C VAL A 342 -6.25 5.61 -30.66
N GLU A 343 -6.26 5.97 -31.94
CA GLU A 343 -5.09 6.43 -32.69
C GLU A 343 -4.53 7.75 -32.15
N ALA A 344 -3.20 7.87 -32.12
CA ALA A 344 -2.51 8.99 -31.47
C ALA A 344 -2.95 10.38 -31.99
N LEU A 345 -3.07 10.54 -33.31
CA LEU A 345 -3.50 11.83 -33.91
C LEU A 345 -4.95 12.18 -33.54
N ALA A 346 -5.83 11.19 -33.42
CA ALA A 346 -7.21 11.40 -33.00
C ALA A 346 -7.25 11.90 -31.56
N GLN A 347 -6.49 11.27 -30.66
CA GLN A 347 -6.40 11.68 -29.26
C GLN A 347 -5.87 13.10 -29.11
N VAL A 348 -4.82 13.48 -29.85
CA VAL A 348 -4.31 14.87 -29.87
C VAL A 348 -5.44 15.85 -30.19
N GLU A 349 -6.18 15.62 -31.27
CA GLU A 349 -7.24 16.54 -31.72
C GLU A 349 -8.41 16.59 -30.74
N ILE A 350 -8.85 15.43 -30.24
CA ILE A 350 -9.98 15.30 -29.32
C ILE A 350 -9.67 15.95 -27.97
N TYR A 351 -8.52 15.63 -27.35
CA TYR A 351 -8.16 16.23 -26.05
C TYR A 351 -7.87 17.73 -26.16
N THR A 352 -7.25 18.18 -27.26
CA THR A 352 -7.09 19.63 -27.50
C THR A 352 -8.44 20.33 -27.57
N ALA A 353 -9.45 19.74 -28.23
CA ALA A 353 -10.78 20.29 -28.29
C ALA A 353 -11.48 20.32 -26.92
N LEU A 354 -11.32 19.26 -26.13
CA LEU A 354 -11.85 19.17 -24.77
C LEU A 354 -11.26 20.23 -23.85
N GLU A 355 -9.94 20.38 -23.84
CA GLU A 355 -9.26 21.37 -23.00
C GLU A 355 -9.56 22.81 -23.47
N LYS A 356 -9.66 23.05 -24.78
CA LYS A 356 -10.13 24.34 -25.31
C LYS A 356 -11.55 24.66 -24.85
N TRP A 357 -12.44 23.68 -24.84
CA TRP A 357 -13.80 23.85 -24.31
C TRP A 357 -13.80 24.06 -22.80
N ALA A 358 -12.88 23.45 -22.05
CA ALA A 358 -12.77 23.59 -20.60
C ALA A 358 -11.98 24.83 -20.13
N ALA A 359 -11.36 25.58 -21.05
CA ALA A 359 -10.42 26.67 -20.76
C ALA A 359 -11.02 27.88 -20.00
N ASP A 360 -12.34 28.02 -19.97
CA ASP A 360 -13.05 29.09 -19.24
C ASP A 360 -13.86 28.58 -18.05
N LYS A 361 -13.77 27.29 -17.74
CA LYS A 361 -14.56 26.58 -16.73
C LYS A 361 -13.71 26.09 -15.58
N THR A 362 -14.35 25.88 -14.43
CA THR A 362 -13.77 25.10 -13.34
C THR A 362 -13.98 23.61 -13.58
N ARG A 363 -13.17 22.74 -12.95
CA ARG A 363 -13.36 21.28 -13.08
C ARG A 363 -14.74 20.83 -12.58
N SER A 364 -15.28 21.45 -11.52
CA SER A 364 -16.62 21.13 -11.03
C SER A 364 -17.72 21.49 -12.03
N ALA A 365 -17.59 22.62 -12.73
CA ALA A 365 -18.53 23.01 -13.78
C ALA A 365 -18.48 22.05 -14.98
N VAL A 366 -17.28 21.62 -15.38
CA VAL A 366 -17.09 20.61 -16.43
C VAL A 366 -17.74 19.28 -16.01
N VAL A 367 -17.41 18.77 -14.82
CA VAL A 367 -17.95 17.50 -14.33
C VAL A 367 -19.46 17.55 -14.24
N LYS A 368 -20.04 18.64 -13.73
CA LYS A 368 -21.50 18.79 -13.65
C LYS A 368 -22.14 18.72 -15.04
N GLN A 369 -21.63 19.47 -16.02
CA GLN A 369 -22.19 19.45 -17.38
C GLN A 369 -22.14 18.06 -18.02
N LEU A 370 -21.04 17.33 -17.81
CA LEU A 370 -20.88 15.98 -18.35
C LEU A 370 -21.79 14.97 -17.65
N THR A 371 -21.82 14.99 -16.31
CA THR A 371 -22.63 14.05 -15.52
C THR A 371 -24.13 14.28 -15.67
N ASP A 372 -24.59 15.54 -15.79
CA ASP A 372 -25.99 15.87 -16.11
C ASP A 372 -26.43 15.26 -17.46
N ALA A 373 -25.50 15.06 -18.39
CA ALA A 373 -25.72 14.45 -19.70
C ALA A 373 -25.47 12.92 -19.72
N GLY A 374 -25.24 12.30 -18.57
CA GLY A 374 -24.95 10.87 -18.45
C GLY A 374 -23.52 10.46 -18.83
N ILE A 375 -22.62 11.42 -19.09
CA ILE A 375 -21.20 11.15 -19.35
C ILE A 375 -20.46 10.97 -18.03
N LEU A 376 -19.65 9.91 -17.95
CA LEU A 376 -18.84 9.64 -16.77
C LEU A 376 -17.72 10.68 -16.67
N ALA A 377 -17.77 11.48 -15.61
CA ALA A 377 -16.75 12.45 -15.28
C ALA A 377 -16.58 12.56 -13.76
N SER A 378 -15.38 12.94 -13.33
CA SER A 378 -15.06 13.18 -11.91
C SER A 378 -14.03 14.29 -11.78
N PRO A 379 -14.09 15.14 -10.73
CA PRO A 379 -12.97 15.99 -10.41
C PRO A 379 -11.77 15.10 -10.07
N LEU A 380 -10.56 15.51 -10.48
CA LEU A 380 -9.33 14.92 -9.96
C LEU A 380 -9.13 15.46 -8.56
N MET A 381 -9.47 14.65 -7.56
CA MET A 381 -9.45 15.05 -6.15
C MET A 381 -8.01 15.16 -5.64
N ASN A 382 -7.69 16.23 -4.92
CA ASN A 382 -6.45 16.32 -4.17
C ASN A 382 -6.55 15.56 -2.83
N HIS A 383 -5.43 15.43 -2.11
CA HIS A 383 -5.39 14.68 -0.84
C HIS A 383 -6.34 15.22 0.22
N ARG A 384 -6.43 16.55 0.40
CA ARG A 384 -7.37 17.14 1.35
C ARG A 384 -8.80 16.76 1.00
N GLU A 385 -9.19 16.89 -0.26
CA GLU A 385 -10.54 16.58 -0.71
C GLU A 385 -10.89 15.10 -0.50
N CYS A 386 -9.96 14.19 -0.80
CA CYS A 386 -10.12 12.78 -0.46
C CYS A 386 -10.24 12.58 1.06
N TYR A 387 -9.41 13.23 1.86
CA TYR A 387 -9.34 12.98 3.30
C TYR A 387 -10.50 13.59 4.08
N GLU A 388 -11.08 14.67 3.55
CA GLU A 388 -12.23 15.34 4.13
C GLU A 388 -13.57 14.79 3.61
N ALA A 389 -13.58 14.05 2.50
CA ALA A 389 -14.80 13.55 1.87
C ALA A 389 -15.59 12.59 2.78
N GLY A 390 -16.92 12.81 2.81
CA GLY A 390 -17.85 12.00 3.59
C GLY A 390 -17.82 10.52 3.23
N HIS A 391 -17.50 10.16 1.98
CA HIS A 391 -17.42 8.77 1.53
C HIS A 391 -16.35 7.96 2.29
N TYR A 392 -15.11 8.44 2.32
CA TYR A 392 -14.01 7.72 2.97
C TYR A 392 -14.16 7.67 4.49
N LYS A 393 -14.73 8.74 5.07
CA LYS A 393 -15.11 8.78 6.50
C LYS A 393 -16.20 7.74 6.82
N ALA A 394 -17.28 7.72 6.04
CA ALA A 394 -18.39 6.77 6.24
C ALA A 394 -17.96 5.30 6.06
N ARG A 395 -16.96 5.04 5.20
CA ARG A 395 -16.36 3.72 5.02
C ARG A 395 -15.25 3.39 6.00
N GLY A 396 -14.94 4.29 6.95
CA GLY A 396 -13.88 4.10 7.93
C GLY A 396 -12.47 4.01 7.33
N THR A 397 -12.29 4.32 6.04
CA THR A 397 -10.99 4.25 5.35
C THR A 397 -9.96 5.13 6.03
N LEU A 398 -10.38 6.31 6.49
CA LEU A 398 -9.56 7.28 7.20
C LEU A 398 -10.14 7.52 8.59
N ARG A 399 -9.30 7.45 9.61
CA ARG A 399 -9.71 7.60 11.00
C ARG A 399 -8.68 8.39 11.78
N TRP A 400 -9.16 9.26 12.66
CA TRP A 400 -8.34 9.85 13.70
C TRP A 400 -8.01 8.76 14.72
N LEU A 401 -6.72 8.62 15.02
CA LEU A 401 -6.19 7.74 16.04
C LEU A 401 -5.40 8.60 17.02
N GLU A 402 -5.65 8.41 18.30
CA GLU A 402 -4.84 9.01 19.36
C GLU A 402 -3.58 8.14 19.54
N ASP A 403 -2.42 8.73 19.29
CA ASP A 403 -1.12 8.10 19.51
C ASP A 403 -0.38 8.79 20.67
N PRO A 404 0.20 8.05 21.63
CA PRO A 404 0.90 8.66 22.77
C PRO A 404 2.10 9.55 22.40
N LEU A 405 2.66 9.39 21.20
CA LEU A 405 3.84 10.13 20.73
C LEU A 405 3.54 11.10 19.59
N PHE A 406 2.42 10.97 18.89
CA PHE A 406 2.03 11.94 17.85
C PHE A 406 0.78 12.76 18.19
N GLY A 407 0.09 12.44 19.28
CA GLY A 407 -1.24 12.97 19.55
C GLY A 407 -2.25 12.43 18.53
N ASP A 408 -3.24 13.24 18.18
CA ASP A 408 -4.24 12.87 17.17
C ASP A 408 -3.63 12.85 15.77
N VAL A 409 -3.65 11.69 15.11
CA VAL A 409 -3.17 11.51 13.74
C VAL A 409 -4.26 10.93 12.86
N LEU A 410 -4.50 11.56 11.70
CA LEU A 410 -5.37 11.01 10.67
C LEU A 410 -4.61 9.93 9.89
N MET A 411 -5.09 8.69 9.98
CA MET A 411 -4.43 7.53 9.41
C MET A 411 -5.38 6.73 8.50
N GLN A 412 -4.79 6.02 7.53
CA GLN A 412 -5.46 4.92 6.85
C GLN A 412 -5.78 3.84 7.89
N SER A 413 -6.95 3.23 7.81
CA SER A 413 -7.31 2.08 8.66
C SER A 413 -7.36 0.78 7.86
N GLY A 414 -7.45 -0.35 8.58
CA GLY A 414 -7.67 -1.67 7.99
C GLY A 414 -8.92 -1.82 7.11
N HIS A 415 -9.82 -0.83 7.07
CA HIS A 415 -10.95 -0.79 6.13
C HIS A 415 -10.55 -0.45 4.68
N SER A 416 -9.35 0.11 4.47
CA SER A 416 -8.83 0.51 3.16
C SER A 416 -8.45 -0.65 2.22
N VAL A 417 -8.31 -1.87 2.75
CA VAL A 417 -7.80 -3.06 2.05
C VAL A 417 -8.85 -4.14 1.80
N GLY A 418 -10.13 -3.76 1.88
CA GLY A 418 -11.28 -4.66 1.74
C GLY A 418 -11.85 -5.12 3.08
N MET A 419 -13.17 -5.07 3.21
CA MET A 419 -13.86 -5.32 4.47
C MET A 419 -14.37 -6.76 4.54
N MET A 420 -13.90 -7.52 5.54
CA MET A 420 -14.42 -8.86 5.83
C MET A 420 -15.58 -8.76 6.81
N SER A 421 -16.75 -9.29 6.45
CA SER A 421 -17.95 -9.20 7.29
C SER A 421 -17.81 -9.94 8.63
N LYS A 422 -16.98 -11.00 8.71
CA LYS A 422 -16.82 -11.83 9.92
C LYS A 422 -15.49 -11.64 10.64
N THR A 423 -14.44 -11.25 9.93
CA THR A 423 -13.07 -11.17 10.47
C THR A 423 -12.35 -9.91 9.95
N PRO A 424 -12.90 -8.71 10.16
CA PRO A 424 -12.31 -7.47 9.66
C PRO A 424 -10.95 -7.20 10.29
N ARG A 425 -10.14 -6.43 9.56
CA ARG A 425 -8.82 -5.95 10.02
C ARG A 425 -8.96 -4.85 11.05
N ARG A 426 -7.91 -4.66 11.84
CA ARG A 426 -7.84 -3.63 12.88
C ARG A 426 -6.50 -2.92 12.86
N THR A 427 -6.51 -1.65 13.24
CA THR A 427 -5.33 -0.87 13.55
C THR A 427 -5.42 -0.52 15.04
N ASN A 428 -4.61 -1.18 15.85
CA ASN A 428 -4.58 -1.06 17.31
C ASN A 428 -3.63 0.05 17.76
N TRP A 429 -2.47 0.17 17.12
CA TRP A 429 -1.50 1.26 17.35
C TRP A 429 -0.66 1.48 16.10
N ILE A 430 -0.16 2.70 15.93
CA ILE A 430 0.58 3.11 14.73
C ILE A 430 2.08 3.28 14.96
N TRP A 431 2.49 3.42 16.22
CA TRP A 431 3.88 3.64 16.58
C TRP A 431 4.21 3.10 17.97
N ARG A 432 5.45 2.64 18.15
CA ARG A 432 6.09 2.39 19.44
C ARG A 432 7.59 2.71 19.33
N PRO A 433 8.26 3.10 20.43
CA PRO A 433 9.70 3.34 20.42
C PRO A 433 10.48 2.06 20.15
N VAL A 434 11.74 2.22 19.71
CA VAL A 434 12.70 1.11 19.59
C VAL A 434 12.81 0.40 20.94
N GLY A 435 12.59 -0.91 20.97
CA GLY A 435 12.59 -1.70 22.20
C GLY A 435 11.44 -1.42 23.17
N GLY A 436 10.38 -0.76 22.71
CA GLY A 436 9.22 -0.41 23.55
C GLY A 436 8.51 -1.59 24.20
N ASP A 437 8.73 -2.81 23.69
CA ASP A 437 8.14 -4.05 24.20
C ASP A 437 9.20 -5.03 24.76
N ASN A 438 10.43 -4.57 25.01
CA ASN A 438 11.52 -5.41 25.50
C ASN A 438 11.17 -6.17 26.78
N VAL A 439 10.60 -5.51 27.79
CA VAL A 439 10.23 -6.18 29.05
C VAL A 439 9.15 -7.24 28.78
N LYS A 440 8.13 -6.92 27.98
CA LYS A 440 7.07 -7.86 27.60
C LYS A 440 7.65 -9.10 26.90
N ILE A 441 8.61 -8.91 26.00
CA ILE A 441 9.14 -10.01 25.20
C ILE A 441 10.22 -10.79 25.98
N TYR A 442 11.25 -10.13 26.50
CA TYR A 442 12.33 -10.81 27.20
C TYR A 442 11.85 -11.45 28.51
N ARG A 443 11.14 -10.71 29.36
CA ARG A 443 10.71 -11.21 30.67
C ARG A 443 9.44 -12.06 30.56
N ASP A 444 8.35 -11.51 30.01
CA ASP A 444 7.04 -12.17 30.12
C ASP A 444 6.91 -13.34 29.13
N MET A 445 7.42 -13.18 27.90
CA MET A 445 7.33 -14.23 26.87
C MET A 445 8.49 -15.24 26.95
N LEU A 446 9.72 -14.76 27.15
CA LEU A 446 10.91 -15.61 27.18
C LEU A 446 11.39 -15.96 28.60
N GLY A 447 10.75 -15.49 29.67
CA GLY A 447 11.14 -15.85 31.04
C GLY A 447 12.57 -15.44 31.42
N ILE A 448 13.14 -14.45 30.75
CA ILE A 448 14.49 -13.95 31.05
C ILE A 448 14.40 -13.07 32.30
N PRO A 449 15.21 -13.33 33.35
CA PRO A 449 15.18 -12.53 34.56
C PRO A 449 15.43 -11.05 34.28
N ILE A 450 14.70 -10.17 34.98
CA ILE A 450 14.82 -8.72 34.77
C ILE A 450 16.26 -8.22 34.99
N SER A 451 17.00 -8.81 35.92
CA SER A 451 18.42 -8.51 36.17
C SER A 451 19.29 -8.77 34.93
N LYS A 452 18.95 -9.77 34.12
CA LYS A 452 19.66 -10.06 32.88
C LYS A 452 19.29 -9.08 31.76
N VAL A 453 18.03 -8.67 31.71
CA VAL A 453 17.55 -7.62 30.79
C VAL A 453 18.24 -6.29 31.10
N GLU A 454 18.35 -5.92 32.37
CA GLU A 454 19.09 -4.73 32.83
C GLU A 454 20.58 -4.79 32.47
N GLU A 455 21.21 -5.96 32.64
CA GLU A 455 22.59 -6.18 32.19
C GLU A 455 22.75 -5.93 30.68
N TRP A 456 21.82 -6.41 29.86
CA TRP A 456 21.87 -6.20 28.41
C TRP A 456 21.63 -4.74 28.00
N TYR A 457 20.74 -4.02 28.69
CA TYR A 457 20.58 -2.57 28.50
C TYR A 457 21.88 -1.82 28.83
N ALA A 458 22.53 -2.15 29.96
CA ALA A 458 23.78 -1.53 30.37
C ALA A 458 24.91 -1.77 29.34
N LYS A 459 24.88 -2.93 28.68
CA LYS A 459 25.82 -3.28 27.59
C LYS A 459 25.40 -2.75 26.21
N ALA A 460 24.24 -2.11 26.09
CA ALA A 460 23.64 -1.67 24.83
C ALA A 460 23.40 -2.80 23.82
N TRP A 461 23.19 -4.03 24.30
CA TRP A 461 22.84 -5.19 23.47
C TRP A 461 21.36 -5.17 23.06
N ILE A 462 20.54 -4.51 23.87
CA ILE A 462 19.11 -4.27 23.71
C ILE A 462 18.82 -2.79 23.97
#